data_AF-A0A1S9TQ18-F1
#
_entry.id   AF-A0A1S9TQ18-F1
#
_cell.length_a   1.000
_cell.length_b   1.000
_cell.length_c   1.000
_cell.angle_alpha   90.00
_cell.angle_beta   90.00
_cell.angle_gamma   90.00
#
_symmetry.space_group_name_H-M   'P 1'
#
loop_
_entity.id
_entity.type
_entity.pdbx_description
1 polymer ?
#
loop_
_entity_poly.entity_id
_entity_poly.type
_entity_poly.pdbx_seq_one_letter_code
_entity_poly.pdbx_strand_id
1 'polypeptide(L)' 'MRYELFSVSGDHITTFESTWRFQEGEQIFVHDDNTKRNFIIIRLTHDLFQKNTHVIRLYCQEKKVYA' A
#
# COMPACT_ATOMS: atom_id res chain seq x y z
N MET A 1 12.52 1.83 10.70
CA MET A 1 12.16 3.24 10.97
C MET A 1 10.72 3.23 11.47
N ARG A 2 10.45 3.75 12.67
CA ARG A 2 9.09 3.96 13.20
C ARG A 2 8.74 5.41 12.91
N TYR A 3 7.72 5.64 12.10
CA TYR A 3 7.18 6.96 11.85
C TYR A 3 5.99 7.16 12.78
N GLU A 4 5.91 8.33 13.42
CA GLU A 4 4.79 8.73 14.27
C GLU A 4 3.92 9.73 13.50
N LEU A 5 2.60 9.61 13.64
CA LEU A 5 1.64 10.40 12.87
C LEU A 5 0.92 11.38 13.80
N PHE A 6 0.74 12.62 13.36
CA PHE A 6 0.05 13.65 14.13
C PHE A 6 -1.02 14.33 13.26
N SER A 7 -2.14 14.70 13.87
CA SER A 7 -3.17 15.51 13.24
C SER A 7 -2.69 16.96 13.09
N VAL A 8 -3.45 17.76 12.32
CA VAL A 8 -3.18 19.21 12.18
C VAL A 8 -3.34 19.95 13.52
N SER A 9 -4.16 19.42 14.43
CA SER A 9 -4.30 19.90 15.81
C SER A 9 -3.21 19.40 16.76
N GLY A 10 -2.29 18.54 16.29
CA GLY A 10 -1.18 18.00 17.07
C GLY A 10 -1.50 16.71 17.82
N ASP A 11 -2.68 16.12 17.61
CA ASP A 11 -3.08 14.86 18.24
C ASP A 11 -2.34 13.69 17.61
N HIS A 12 -1.78 12.80 18.42
CA HIS A 12 -1.10 11.62 17.92
C HIS A 12 -2.10 10.63 17.30
N ILE A 13 -1.94 10.36 16.01
CA ILE A 13 -2.78 9.43 15.24
C ILE A 13 -2.18 8.03 15.38
N THR A 14 -2.72 7.26 16.30
CA THR A 14 -2.36 5.85 16.48
C THR A 14 -3.09 4.90 15.52
N THR A 15 -4.21 5.38 14.96
CA THR A 15 -5.10 4.61 14.08
C THR A 15 -5.76 5.56 13.08
N PHE A 16 -5.77 5.21 11.80
CA PHE A 16 -6.55 5.92 10.79
C PHE A 16 -7.30 4.89 9.93
N GLU A 17 -8.54 5.19 9.53
CA GLU A 17 -9.27 4.33 8.61
C GLU A 17 -8.82 4.61 7.18
N SER A 18 -8.17 3.63 6.55
CA SER A 18 -8.00 3.64 5.10
C SER A 18 -9.17 2.91 4.45
N THR A 19 -9.75 3.49 3.41
CA THR A 19 -10.70 2.77 2.54
C THR A 19 -10.04 1.61 1.79
N TRP A 20 -8.70 1.56 1.77
CA TRP A 20 -7.90 0.54 1.12
C TRP A 20 -7.40 -0.48 2.14
N ARG A 21 -7.72 -1.76 1.92
CA ARG A 21 -7.53 -2.86 2.88
C ARG A 21 -6.51 -3.92 2.43
N PHE A 22 -5.51 -3.53 1.66
CA PHE A 22 -4.49 -4.47 1.21
C PHE A 22 -3.67 -5.03 2.38
N GLN A 23 -3.33 -6.31 2.29
CA GLN A 23 -2.51 -7.02 3.28
C GLN A 23 -1.28 -7.66 2.65
N GLU A 24 -0.19 -7.74 3.41
CA GLU A 24 0.96 -8.54 3.01
C GLU A 24 0.54 -10.01 2.80
N GLY A 25 1.01 -10.61 1.71
CA GLY A 25 0.61 -11.95 1.25
C GLY A 25 -0.58 -11.98 0.28
N GLU A 26 -1.34 -10.89 0.14
CA GLU A 26 -2.39 -10.83 -0.87
C GLU A 26 -1.84 -10.78 -2.29
N GLN A 27 -2.62 -11.33 -3.23
CA GLN A 27 -2.30 -11.28 -4.66
C GLN A 27 -3.01 -10.12 -5.34
N ILE A 28 -2.29 -9.44 -6.23
CA ILE A 28 -2.81 -8.37 -7.06
C ILE A 28 -2.61 -8.76 -8.52
N PHE A 29 -3.67 -8.65 -9.30
CA PHE A 29 -3.64 -8.81 -10.74
C PHE A 29 -3.59 -7.44 -11.38
N VAL A 30 -2.51 -7.16 -12.11
CA VAL A 30 -2.43 -5.99 -12.99
C VAL A 30 -2.82 -6.46 -14.38
N HIS A 31 -3.90 -5.88 -14.87
CA HIS A 31 -4.35 -6.06 -16.24
C HIS A 31 -4.13 -4.74 -16.99
N ASP A 32 -3.23 -4.80 -17.96
CA ASP A 32 -3.08 -3.79 -19.01
C ASP A 32 -3.47 -4.46 -20.33
N ASP A 33 -3.84 -3.68 -21.35
CA ASP A 33 -4.44 -4.14 -22.61
C ASP A 33 -3.65 -5.28 -23.27
N ASN A 34 -2.35 -5.36 -23.01
CA ASN A 34 -1.43 -6.34 -23.57
C ASN A 34 -0.81 -7.33 -22.58
N THR A 35 -0.99 -7.14 -21.26
CA THR A 35 -0.38 -8.04 -20.26
C THR A 35 -1.26 -8.27 -19.04
N LYS A 36 -1.33 -9.54 -18.63
CA LYS A 36 -1.86 -9.95 -17.34
C LYS A 36 -0.69 -10.37 -16.46
N ARG A 37 -0.42 -9.62 -15.41
CA ARG A 37 0.65 -9.90 -14.44
C ARG A 37 0.04 -10.17 -13.07
N ASN A 38 0.60 -11.14 -12.37
CA ASN A 38 0.21 -11.47 -11.01
C ASN A 38 1.35 -11.10 -10.07
N PHE A 39 1.04 -10.41 -8.99
CA PHE A 39 1.98 -10.00 -7.97
C PHE A 39 1.51 -10.49 -6.60
N ILE A 40 2.45 -10.80 -5.72
CA ILE A 40 2.19 -10.94 -4.28
C ILE A 40 2.72 -9.72 -3.55
N ILE A 41 1.91 -9.14 -2.67
CA ILE A 41 2.34 -8.04 -1.81
C ILE A 41 3.31 -8.61 -0.78
N ILE A 42 4.56 -8.20 -0.83
CA ILE A 42 5.58 -8.63 0.13
C ILE A 42 5.77 -7.63 1.27
N ARG A 43 5.39 -6.36 1.04
CA ARG A 43 5.44 -5.31 2.04
C ARG A 43 4.49 -4.18 1.70
N LEU A 44 3.91 -3.56 2.72
CA LEU A 44 3.07 -2.38 2.57
C LEU A 44 3.62 -1.22 3.43
N THR A 45 3.65 -0.01 2.87
CA THR A 45 3.94 1.20 3.65
C THR A 45 2.88 2.26 3.41
N HIS A 46 2.60 3.01 4.47
CA HIS A 46 1.72 4.16 4.45
C HIS A 46 2.56 5.42 4.64
N ASP A 47 2.40 6.37 3.73
CA ASP A 47 3.09 7.64 3.76
C ASP A 47 2.08 8.77 3.72
N LEU A 48 2.26 9.79 4.56
CA LEU A 48 1.43 10.99 4.60
C LEU A 48 2.31 12.17 4.18
N PHE A 49 2.02 12.76 3.01
CA PHE A 49 2.76 13.92 2.51
C PHE A 49 2.18 15.24 3.02
N GLN A 50 2.98 16.31 2.92
CA GLN A 50 2.74 17.71 3.35
C GLN A 50 1.38 18.35 2.93
N LYS A 51 0.50 17.64 2.23
CA LYS A 51 -0.84 18.08 1.81
C LYS A 51 -1.98 17.15 2.28
N ASN A 52 -1.82 16.43 3.39
CA ASN A 52 -2.79 15.43 3.87
C ASN A 52 -3.12 14.33 2.84
N THR A 53 -2.25 14.10 1.87
CA THR A 53 -2.43 13.02 0.90
C THR A 53 -1.88 11.74 1.51
N HIS A 54 -2.78 10.78 1.74
CA HIS A 54 -2.40 9.43 2.13
C HIS A 54 -1.98 8.65 0.89
N VAL A 55 -0.72 8.21 0.88
CA VAL A 55 -0.16 7.36 -0.17
C VAL A 55 0.11 5.99 0.42
N ILE A 56 -0.38 4.97 -0.26
CA ILE A 56 -0.08 3.57 0.06
C ILE A 56 0.91 3.07 -0.98
N ARG A 57 2.04 2.54 -0.52
CA ARG A 57 3.03 1.91 -1.38
C ARG A 57 3.00 0.42 -1.17
N LEU A 58 2.77 -0.29 -2.26
CA LEU A 58 2.76 -1.74 -2.31
C LEU A 58 4.07 -2.20 -2.93
N TYR A 59 4.85 -2.93 -2.14
CA TYR A 59 6.03 -3.62 -2.65
C TYR A 59 5.59 -5.02 -3.05
N CYS A 60 5.79 -5.33 -4.32
CA CYS A 60 5.21 -6.48 -4.97
C CYS A 60 6.31 -7.35 -5.57
N GLN A 61 6.19 -8.66 -5.42
CA GLN A 61 7.00 -9.63 -6.16
C GLN A 61 6.15 -10.26 -7.26
N GLU A 62 6.65 -10.21 -8.50
CA GLU A 62 5.95 -10.83 -9.62
C GLU A 62 5.94 -12.35 -9.48
N LYS A 63 4.76 -12.94 -9.54
CA LYS A 63 4.57 -14.38 -9.59
C LYS A 63 4.43 -14.77 -11.05
N LYS A 64 5.49 -15.36 -11.61
CA LYS A 64 5.41 -16.00 -12.93
C LYS A 64 4.37 -17.11 -12.89
N VAL A 65 3.24 -16.89 -13.54
CA VAL A 65 2.30 -17.96 -13.85
C VAL A 65 2.88 -18.64 -15.08
N TYR A 66 3.55 -19.77 -14.89
CA TYR A 66 3.91 -20.61 -16.03
C TYR A 66 2.60 -21.11 -16.64
N ALA A 67 2.36 -20.72 -17.90
CA ALA A 67 1.24 -21.17 -18.70
C ALA A 67 1.43 -22.64 -19.10
#